data_AF-A0A842T5Y3-F1
#
_entry.id   AF-A0A842T5Y3-F1
#
_cell.length_a   1.000
_cell.length_b   1.000
_cell.length_c   1.000
_cell.angle_alpha   90.00
_cell.angle_beta   90.00
_cell.angle_gamma   90.00
#
_symmetry.space_group_name_H-M   'P 1'
#
loop_
_entity.id
_entity.type
_entity.pdbx_description
1 polymer ?
#
loop_
_entity_poly.entity_id
_entity_poly.type
_entity_poly.pdbx_seq_one_letter_code
_entity_poly.pdbx_strand_id
1 'polypeptide(L)'
;MTRDWLKIIKKRIEERNSGVFYSEKKYWVKFESLEEDRAIAWIQANKKSLRLFLKLDYNIYNDLNESPCTQNWGKSFPSVYKISSAEQINRAIELILESYFNDLNN
;
A
#
# COMPACT_ATOMS: atom_id res chain seq x y z
N MET A 1 6.52 -11.88 12.34
CA MET A 1 6.86 -11.82 10.90
C MET A 1 6.03 -10.78 10.16
N THR A 2 4.80 -11.06 9.70
CA THR A 2 4.01 -10.08 8.93
C THR A 2 3.72 -8.77 9.70
N ARG A 3 3.49 -8.87 11.02
CA ARG A 3 3.35 -7.71 11.91
C ARG A 3 4.62 -6.89 12.05
N ASP A 4 5.80 -7.52 11.98
CA ASP A 4 7.08 -6.81 12.06
C ASP A 4 7.37 -6.09 10.74
N TRP A 5 7.00 -6.69 9.61
CA TRP A 5 7.05 -6.03 8.31
C TRP A 5 6.16 -4.79 8.26
N LEU A 6 4.93 -4.87 8.79
CA LEU A 6 4.04 -3.70 8.91
C LEU A 6 4.66 -2.58 9.73
N LYS A 7 5.30 -2.90 10.87
CA LYS A 7 6.01 -1.90 11.69
C LYS A 7 7.15 -1.24 10.94
N ILE A 8 7.93 -2.01 10.16
CA ILE A 8 9.03 -1.49 9.34
C ILE A 8 8.50 -0.57 8.24
N ILE A 9 7.46 -1.02 7.51
CA ILE A 9 6.82 -0.22 6.45
C ILE A 9 6.30 1.09 7.02
N LYS A 10 5.53 1.03 8.11
CA LYS A 10 5.01 2.21 8.80
C LYS A 10 6.13 3.19 9.16
N LYS A 11 7.13 2.73 9.93
CA LYS A 11 8.22 3.57 10.41
C LYS A 11 8.94 4.28 9.26
N ARG A 12 9.24 3.55 8.18
CA ARG A 12 9.99 4.10 7.05
C ARG A 12 9.18 5.02 6.16
N ILE A 13 7.86 4.88 6.13
CA ILE A 13 6.98 5.87 5.49
C ILE A 13 6.93 7.14 6.31
N GLU A 14 6.73 7.03 7.64
CA GLU A 14 6.75 8.19 8.55
C GLU A 14 8.08 8.97 8.49
N GLU A 15 9.20 8.27 8.35
CA GLU A 15 10.53 8.90 8.17
C GLU A 15 10.71 9.62 6.82
N ARG A 16 9.97 9.23 5.78
CA ARG A 16 10.15 9.73 4.41
C ARG A 16 9.08 10.72 3.97
N ASN A 17 7.89 10.65 4.55
CA ASN A 17 6.75 11.46 4.14
C ASN A 17 5.81 11.70 5.31
N SER A 18 5.86 12.92 5.87
CA SER A 18 4.97 13.36 6.95
C SER A 18 3.53 13.61 6.50
N GLY A 19 3.27 13.66 5.19
CA GLY A 19 1.93 13.81 4.61
C GLY A 19 1.13 12.51 4.58
N VAL A 20 1.70 11.38 5.01
CA VAL A 20 1.02 10.08 5.02
C VAL A 20 0.62 9.67 6.44
N PHE A 21 -0.67 9.44 6.65
CA PHE A 21 -1.22 8.94 7.90
C PHE A 21 -1.40 7.42 7.87
N TYR A 22 -1.17 6.75 9.01
CA TYR A 22 -1.33 5.31 9.20
C TYR A 22 -2.49 5.00 10.14
N SER A 23 -3.38 4.10 9.74
CA SER A 23 -4.39 3.52 10.63
C SER A 23 -4.54 2.01 10.45
N GLU A 24 -4.92 1.31 11.53
CA GLU A 24 -5.03 -0.15 11.56
C GLU A 24 -6.38 -0.59 12.12
N LYS A 25 -7.03 -1.55 11.46
CA LYS A 25 -8.29 -2.17 11.89
C LYS A 25 -8.31 -3.67 11.56
N LYS A 26 -8.24 -4.50 12.59
CA LYS A 26 -8.22 -5.98 12.49
C LYS A 26 -7.06 -6.48 11.60
N TYR A 27 -7.38 -7.00 10.42
CA TYR A 27 -6.42 -7.54 9.45
C TYR A 27 -6.07 -6.55 8.34
N TRP A 28 -6.56 -5.32 8.45
CA TRP A 28 -6.40 -4.27 7.45
C TRP A 28 -5.63 -3.10 8.04
N VAL A 29 -4.71 -2.59 7.24
CA VAL A 29 -3.96 -1.37 7.48
C VAL A 29 -4.24 -0.43 6.33
N LYS A 30 -4.36 0.86 6.63
CA LYS A 30 -4.63 1.92 5.68
C LYS A 30 -3.53 2.97 5.78
N PHE A 31 -3.06 3.41 4.62
CA PHE A 31 -2.24 4.62 4.47
C PHE A 31 -3.09 5.67 3.76
N GLU A 32 -3.06 6.91 4.25
CA GLU A 32 -3.90 8.01 3.79
C GLU A 32 -3.06 9.25 3.51
N SER A 33 -3.44 10.02 2.50
CA SER A 33 -2.93 11.37 2.31
C SER A 33 -3.60 12.31 3.31
N LEU A 34 -2.82 13.06 4.08
CA LEU A 34 -3.32 14.15 4.92
C LEU A 34 -3.80 15.34 4.09
N GLU A 35 -3.27 15.51 2.88
CA GLU A 35 -3.60 16.63 1.99
C GLU A 35 -4.98 16.44 1.35
N GLU A 36 -5.28 15.20 0.93
CA GLU A 36 -6.47 14.86 0.15
C GLU A 36 -7.56 14.11 0.93
N ASP A 37 -7.35 13.87 2.24
CA ASP A 37 -8.22 13.11 3.14
C ASP A 37 -8.74 11.79 2.54
N ARG A 38 -7.87 11.09 1.79
CA ARG A 38 -8.22 9.86 1.07
C ARG A 38 -7.14 8.79 1.17
N ALA A 39 -7.57 7.54 1.18
CA ALA A 39 -6.69 6.38 1.27
C ALA A 39 -5.83 6.25 0.00
N ILE A 40 -4.52 6.14 0.18
CA ILE A 40 -3.55 5.95 -0.91
C ILE A 40 -3.14 4.48 -1.08
N ALA A 41 -3.21 3.70 -0.01
CA ALA A 41 -2.89 2.29 -0.05
C ALA A 41 -3.58 1.53 1.09
N TRP A 42 -3.84 0.25 0.86
CA TRP A 42 -4.33 -0.67 1.89
C TRP A 42 -3.43 -1.89 1.97
N ILE A 43 -3.16 -2.37 3.18
CA ILE A 43 -2.51 -3.66 3.39
C ILE A 43 -3.47 -4.62 4.08
N GLN A 44 -3.69 -5.77 3.46
CA GLN A 44 -4.35 -6.92 4.08
C GLN A 44 -3.29 -7.91 4.57
N ALA A 45 -3.27 -8.18 5.88
CA ALA A 45 -2.41 -9.19 6.45
C ALA A 45 -3.03 -10.60 6.32
N ASN A 46 -2.24 -11.54 5.78
CA ASN A 46 -2.54 -12.96 5.75
C ASN A 46 -1.52 -13.73 6.62
N LYS A 47 -1.78 -15.02 6.90
CA LYS A 47 -0.92 -15.84 7.80
C LYS A 47 0.57 -15.82 7.44
N LYS A 48 0.93 -15.72 6.15
CA LYS A 48 2.32 -15.80 5.66
C LYS A 48 2.71 -14.68 4.68
N SER A 49 1.83 -13.72 4.42
CA SER A 49 2.09 -12.66 3.44
C SER A 49 1.24 -11.43 3.73
N LEU A 50 1.60 -10.32 3.11
CA LEU A 50 0.77 -9.13 3.03
C LEU A 50 0.34 -8.92 1.57
N ARG A 51 -0.89 -8.43 1.37
CA ARG A 51 -1.34 -7.90 0.08
C ARG A 51 -1.44 -6.40 0.20
N LEU A 52 -0.70 -5.69 -0.62
CA LEU A 52 -0.67 -4.24 -0.70
C LEU A 52 -1.49 -3.81 -1.91
N PHE A 53 -2.63 -3.16 -1.68
CA PHE A 53 -3.52 -2.61 -2.70
C PHE A 53 -3.16 -1.13 -2.91
N LEU A 54 -3.02 -0.72 -4.17
CA LEU A 54 -2.45 0.58 -4.56
C LEU A 54 -3.36 1.27 -5.58
N LYS A 55 -3.31 2.61 -5.62
CA LYS A 55 -4.00 3.43 -6.65
C LYS A 55 -3.34 3.36 -8.03
N LEU A 56 -2.14 2.79 -8.11
CA LEU A 56 -1.37 2.63 -9.34
C LEU A 56 -2.04 1.62 -10.27
N ASP A 57 -2.01 1.85 -11.58
CA ASP A 57 -2.43 0.86 -12.58
C ASP A 57 -1.49 -0.36 -12.51
N TYR A 58 -2.07 -1.56 -12.67
CA TYR A 58 -1.34 -2.82 -12.57
C TYR A 58 -0.35 -3.03 -13.71
N ASN A 59 -0.50 -2.31 -14.82
CA ASN A 59 0.37 -2.40 -15.98
C ASN A 59 1.66 -1.55 -15.87
N ILE A 60 1.78 -0.68 -14.86
CA ILE A 60 2.91 0.26 -14.73
C ILE A 60 4.20 -0.48 -14.38
N TYR A 61 4.10 -1.54 -13.57
CA TYR A 61 5.25 -2.34 -13.15
C TYR A 61 4.97 -3.83 -13.25
N ASN A 62 5.98 -4.58 -13.69
CA ASN A 62 5.88 -6.05 -13.89
C ASN A 62 5.64 -6.85 -12.60
N ASP A 63 5.89 -6.25 -11.43
CA ASP A 63 5.68 -6.88 -10.13
C ASP A 63 4.30 -6.60 -9.53
N LEU A 64 3.51 -5.73 -10.18
CA LEU A 64 2.11 -5.50 -9.86
C LEU A 64 1.22 -6.53 -10.56
N ASN A 65 0.14 -6.90 -9.88
CA ASN A 65 -0.92 -7.72 -10.45
C ASN A 65 -2.23 -6.94 -10.41
N GLU A 66 -3.17 -7.32 -11.27
CA GLU A 66 -4.53 -6.79 -11.19
C GLU A 66 -5.15 -7.09 -9.82
N SER A 67 -5.82 -6.09 -9.25
CA SER A 67 -6.49 -6.23 -7.97
C SER A 67 -7.61 -7.27 -8.06
N PRO A 68 -7.69 -8.24 -7.14
CA PRO A 68 -8.79 -9.21 -7.12
C PRO A 68 -10.12 -8.60 -6.64
N CYS A 69 -10.12 -7.32 -6.26
CA CYS A 69 -11.30 -6.63 -5.78
C CYS A 69 -12.16 -6.14 -6.95
N THR A 70 -13.48 -6.28 -6.82
CA THR A 70 -14.45 -5.83 -7.83
C THR A 70 -15.05 -4.47 -7.48
N GLN A 71 -15.83 -3.91 -8.41
CA GLN A 71 -16.63 -2.69 -8.20
C GLN A 71 -15.76 -1.48 -7.80
N ASN A 72 -16.29 -0.61 -6.93
CA ASN A 72 -15.64 0.63 -6.51
C ASN A 72 -14.27 0.39 -5.90
N TRP A 73 -14.07 -0.73 -5.19
CA TRP A 73 -12.77 -1.03 -4.60
C TRP A 73 -11.71 -1.34 -5.65
N GLY A 74 -12.06 -2.13 -6.68
CA GLY A 74 -11.16 -2.38 -7.81
C GLY A 74 -10.86 -1.11 -8.61
N LYS A 75 -11.83 -0.20 -8.73
CA LYS A 75 -11.60 1.11 -9.36
C LYS A 75 -10.66 2.01 -8.55
N SER A 76 -10.82 2.03 -7.23
CA SER A 76 -9.98 2.86 -6.35
C SER A 76 -8.59 2.28 -6.13
N PHE A 77 -8.44 0.95 -6.17
CA PHE A 77 -7.18 0.26 -5.98
C PHE A 77 -7.01 -0.83 -7.05
N PRO A 78 -6.64 -0.45 -8.29
CA PRO A 78 -6.63 -1.36 -9.43
C PRO A 78 -5.47 -2.36 -9.42
N SER A 79 -4.44 -2.15 -8.61
CA SER A 79 -3.31 -3.07 -8.50
C SER A 79 -3.09 -3.63 -7.09
N VAL A 80 -2.44 -4.80 -7.06
CA VAL A 80 -2.00 -5.46 -5.84
C VAL A 80 -0.55 -5.94 -5.95
N TYR A 81 0.21 -5.70 -4.90
CA TYR A 81 1.57 -6.21 -4.70
C TYR A 81 1.60 -7.21 -3.53
N LYS A 82 2.25 -8.36 -3.71
CA LYS A 82 2.35 -9.40 -2.67
C LYS A 82 3.71 -9.35 -1.99
N ILE A 83 3.68 -9.17 -0.66
CA ILE A 83 4.87 -9.19 0.20
C ILE A 83 4.92 -10.54 0.90
N SER A 84 5.85 -11.39 0.50
CA SER A 84 6.08 -12.74 1.04
C SER A 84 7.50 -12.96 1.57
N SER A 85 8.41 -12.01 1.37
CA SER A 85 9.75 -12.01 1.97
C SER A 85 10.15 -10.62 2.47
N ALA A 86 11.20 -10.57 3.27
CA ALA A 86 11.73 -9.31 3.79
C ALA A 86 12.38 -8.43 2.70
N GLU A 87 12.93 -9.02 1.64
CA GLU A 87 13.55 -8.25 0.53
C GLU A 87 12.51 -7.35 -0.16
N GLN A 88 11.24 -7.76 -0.15
CA GLN A 88 10.14 -7.04 -0.81
C GLN A 88 9.64 -5.81 -0.03
N ILE A 89 10.10 -5.59 1.20
CA ILE A 89 9.65 -4.48 2.05
C ILE A 89 10.05 -3.13 1.46
N ASN A 90 11.27 -3.01 0.93
CA ASN A 90 11.75 -1.77 0.32
C ASN A 90 10.86 -1.37 -0.86
N ARG A 91 10.57 -2.33 -1.74
CA ARG A 91 9.70 -2.14 -2.90
C ARG A 91 8.28 -1.77 -2.49
N ALA A 92 7.74 -2.38 -1.44
CA ALA A 92 6.42 -2.00 -0.91
C ALA A 92 6.35 -0.54 -0.44
N ILE A 93 7.42 -0.05 0.21
CA ILE A 93 7.50 1.35 0.65
C ILE A 93 7.54 2.30 -0.56
N GLU A 94 8.35 1.97 -1.58
CA GLU A 94 8.42 2.75 -2.83
C GLU A 94 7.05 2.85 -3.49
N LEU A 95 6.37 1.72 -3.66
CA LEU A 95 5.04 1.67 -4.26
C LEU A 95 3.99 2.49 -3.50
N ILE A 96 4.03 2.51 -2.15
CA ILE A 96 3.12 3.34 -1.36
C ILE A 96 3.39 4.83 -1.58
N LEU A 97 4.66 5.23 -1.62
CA LEU A 97 5.05 6.63 -1.88
C LEU A 97 4.71 7.05 -3.30
N GLU A 98 4.92 6.19 -4.29
CA GLU A 98 4.50 6.46 -5.67
C GLU A 98 2.98 6.57 -5.78
N SER A 99 2.25 5.69 -5.09
CA SER A 99 0.79 5.79 -5.02
C SER A 99 0.33 7.10 -4.37
N TYR A 100 1.07 7.63 -3.38
CA TYR A 100 0.83 8.96 -2.81
C TYR A 100 1.06 10.07 -3.83
N PHE A 101 2.23 10.11 -4.46
CA PHE A 101 2.56 11.17 -5.42
C PHE A 101 1.68 11.13 -6.67
N ASN A 102 1.32 9.94 -7.14
CA ASN A 102 0.35 9.80 -8.23
C ASN A 102 -1.03 10.33 -7.80
N ASP A 103 -1.42 10.11 -6.55
CA ASP A 103 -2.69 10.60 -6.02
C ASP A 103 -2.72 12.12 -5.87
N LEU A 104 -1.61 12.78 -5.53
CA LEU A 104 -1.55 14.24 -5.46
C LEU A 104 -1.62 14.92 -6.84
N ASN A 105 -1.23 14.21 -7.90
CA ASN A 105 -1.19 14.76 -9.26
C ASN A 105 -2.47 14.46 -10.08
N ASN A 106 -3.47 13.78 -9.50
CA ASN A 106 -4.74 13.41 -10.14
C ASN A 106 -5.96 13.95 -9.35
#